data_AF-A0A0N5CSR5-F1
#
_entry.id   AF-A0A0N5CSR5-F1
#
_cell.length_a   1.000
_cell.length_b   1.000
_cell.length_c   1.000
_cell.angle_alpha   90.00
_cell.angle_beta   90.00
_cell.angle_gamma   90.00
#
_symmetry.space_group_name_H-M   'P 1'
#
loop_
_entity.id
_entity.type
_entity.pdbx_description
1 polymer ?
#
loop_
_entity_poly.entity_id
_entity_poly.type
_entity_poly.pdbx_seq_one_letter_code
_entity_poly.pdbx_strand_id
1 'polypeptide(L)'
;MGGWESKNGSSIVVGHCSSPAYCIRVVGSRHILLGGGGGASKSGVPNDIQTLLLSFASIETMNSRAANETFSVQTKLTNTLQTDPHATMNMDCVLLGTPELGTYLLAAGHDEYCDIYESYGFSLTEADKDEKPSLALNFKKISRITSDEKPDNPYQKTVRFDRSSEGQPKKLFTGGADGCIRIWDVEALRKKVNTAFLSSMFEVFFKHGA
;
A
#
# COMPACT_ATOMS: atom_id res chain seq x y z
N MET A 1 -7.14 20.08 31.97
CA MET A 1 -7.29 19.94 30.51
C MET A 1 -6.04 20.53 29.89
N GLY A 2 -5.03 19.70 29.59
CA GLY A 2 -3.75 20.15 29.06
C GLY A 2 -3.81 20.21 27.54
N GLY A 3 -3.78 21.42 26.98
CA GLY A 3 -3.64 21.61 25.54
C GLY A 3 -2.26 21.14 25.08
N TRP A 4 -2.23 20.28 24.06
CA TRP A 4 -1.00 20.00 23.33
C TRP A 4 -0.66 21.22 22.47
N GLU A 5 0.22 22.06 22.99
CA GLU A 5 0.92 23.05 22.18
C GLU A 5 1.90 22.29 21.25
N SER A 6 1.57 22.27 19.95
CA SER A 6 2.50 21.84 18.91
C SER A 6 3.70 22.78 18.92
N LYS A 7 4.86 22.29 19.37
CA LYS A 7 6.12 23.04 19.26
C LYS A 7 6.33 23.44 17.81
N ASN A 8 6.67 24.71 17.58
CA ASN A 8 7.04 25.33 16.30
C ASN A 8 8.29 24.68 15.66
N GLY A 9 8.21 23.40 15.30
CA GLY A 9 9.06 22.81 14.27
C GLY A 9 8.30 22.93 12.95
N SER A 10 8.86 23.63 11.98
CA SER A 10 8.32 23.68 10.62
C SER A 10 8.14 22.25 10.11
N SER A 11 6.89 21.78 9.99
CA SER A 11 6.59 20.46 9.42
C SER A 11 7.20 20.38 8.02
N ILE A 12 8.06 19.39 7.79
CA ILE A 12 8.66 19.16 6.48
C ILE A 12 7.64 18.41 5.62
N VAL A 13 7.13 19.08 4.59
CA VAL A 13 6.28 18.45 3.58
C VAL A 13 7.18 17.74 2.58
N VAL A 14 7.10 16.41 2.55
CA VAL A 14 7.91 15.57 1.65
C VAL A 14 7.20 15.24 0.34
N GLY A 15 5.88 15.44 0.27
CA GLY A 15 5.06 15.08 -0.89
C GLY A 15 3.60 15.52 -0.74
N HIS A 16 2.89 15.52 -1.87
CA HIS A 16 1.46 15.77 -1.95
C HIS A 16 0.76 14.56 -2.59
N CYS A 17 -0.45 14.25 -2.11
CA CYS A 17 -1.31 13.23 -2.68
C CYS A 17 -2.48 13.90 -3.40
N SER A 18 -2.87 13.38 -4.56
CA SER A 18 -4.02 13.87 -5.35
C SER A 18 -5.38 13.43 -4.79
N SER A 19 -5.39 12.41 -3.92
CA SER A 19 -6.60 11.82 -3.33
C SER A 19 -6.46 11.68 -1.81
N PRO A 20 -7.57 11.55 -1.05
CA PRO A 20 -7.51 11.25 0.38
C PRO A 20 -6.71 9.97 0.64
N ALA A 21 -5.66 10.06 1.45
CA ALA A 21 -4.84 8.91 1.82
C ALA A 21 -5.35 8.30 3.14
N TYR A 22 -5.67 7.00 3.13
CA TYR A 22 -6.14 6.28 4.31
C TYR A 22 -5.04 5.41 4.92
N CYS A 23 -4.09 4.96 4.11
CA CYS A 23 -3.01 4.10 4.58
C CYS A 23 -1.68 4.38 3.86
N ILE A 24 -0.58 4.10 4.57
CA ILE A 24 0.79 4.28 4.10
C ILE A 24 1.66 3.06 4.45
N ARG A 25 2.55 2.66 3.54
CA ARG A 25 3.55 1.60 3.74
C ARG A 25 4.86 1.94 3.08
N VAL A 26 5.96 1.72 3.78
CA VAL A 26 7.29 1.74 3.19
C VAL A 26 7.55 0.40 2.52
N VAL A 27 8.14 0.42 1.32
CA VAL A 27 8.52 -0.76 0.55
C VAL A 27 9.97 -0.63 0.14
N GLY A 28 10.78 -1.62 0.51
CA GLY A 28 12.23 -1.54 0.39
C GLY A 28 12.79 -0.32 1.14
N SER A 29 13.88 0.26 0.62
CA SER A 29 14.57 1.39 1.25
C SER A 29 14.14 2.76 0.74
N ARG A 30 13.44 2.82 -0.40
CA ARG A 30 13.18 4.10 -1.10
C ARG A 30 11.78 4.25 -1.68
N HIS A 31 10.86 3.31 -1.47
CA HIS A 31 9.49 3.45 -1.98
C HIS A 31 8.49 3.58 -0.84
N ILE A 32 7.47 4.40 -1.07
CA ILE A 32 6.30 4.52 -0.22
C ILE A 32 5.08 4.19 -1.07
N LEU A 33 4.20 3.36 -0.54
CA LEU A 33 2.85 3.17 -1.04
C LEU A 33 1.89 4.03 -0.25
N LEU A 34 1.02 4.76 -0.94
CA LEU A 34 -0.11 5.48 -0.38
C LEU A 34 -1.38 4.88 -0.96
N GLY A 35 -2.23 4.28 -0.11
CA GLY A 35 -3.54 3.77 -0.51
C GLY A 35 -4.62 4.73 -0.05
N GLY A 36 -5.58 4.99 -0.94
CA GLY A 36 -6.60 6.01 -0.68
C GLY A 36 -7.77 5.99 -1.65
N GLY A 37 -8.55 7.07 -1.61
CA GLY A 37 -9.59 7.34 -2.60
C GLY A 37 -10.80 8.12 -2.10
N GLY A 38 -11.65 8.56 -3.04
CA GLY A 38 -12.91 9.25 -2.77
C GLY A 38 -14.07 8.35 -2.35
N GLY A 39 -13.87 7.03 -2.34
CA GLY A 39 -14.91 6.03 -2.13
C GLY A 39 -15.91 5.98 -3.30
N ALA A 40 -17.04 5.31 -3.09
CA ALA A 40 -18.06 5.08 -4.11
C ALA A 40 -18.90 6.33 -4.48
N SER A 41 -18.59 7.51 -3.93
CA SER A 41 -19.43 8.71 -3.96
C SER A 41 -19.51 9.42 -5.32
N LYS A 42 -18.86 8.91 -6.39
CA LYS A 42 -18.77 9.54 -7.73
C LYS A 42 -18.35 11.01 -7.69
N SER A 43 -17.54 11.39 -6.70
CA SER A 43 -17.08 12.77 -6.48
C SER A 43 -16.08 13.27 -7.52
N GLY A 44 -15.63 12.41 -8.45
CA GLY A 44 -14.55 12.69 -9.39
C GLY A 44 -13.15 12.48 -8.79
N VAL A 45 -13.05 12.11 -7.51
CA VAL A 45 -11.80 11.75 -6.86
C VAL A 45 -11.51 10.26 -7.12
N PRO A 46 -10.37 9.90 -7.74
CA PRO A 46 -10.05 8.51 -8.06
C PRO A 46 -9.74 7.69 -6.81
N ASN A 47 -10.01 6.39 -6.86
CA ASN A 47 -9.52 5.43 -5.87
C ASN A 47 -8.25 4.76 -6.37
N ASP A 48 -7.12 5.00 -5.71
CA ASP A 48 -5.83 4.49 -6.17
C ASP A 48 -4.86 4.09 -5.05
N ILE A 49 -3.82 3.37 -5.46
CA ILE A 49 -2.60 3.15 -4.69
C ILE A 49 -1.44 3.80 -5.44
N GLN A 50 -0.82 4.81 -4.84
CA GLN A 50 0.29 5.57 -5.42
C GLN A 50 1.63 5.03 -4.91
N THR A 51 2.56 4.78 -5.82
CA THR A 51 3.94 4.41 -5.50
C THR A 51 4.85 5.62 -5.66
N LEU A 52 5.36 6.11 -4.54
CA LEU A 52 6.25 7.25 -4.46
C LEU A 52 7.69 6.80 -4.24
N LEU A 53 8.62 7.33 -5.03
CA LEU A 53 10.06 7.21 -4.81
C LEU A 53 10.53 8.33 -3.87
N LEU A 54 11.15 7.96 -2.76
CA LEU A 54 11.89 8.86 -1.89
C LEU A 54 13.25 9.21 -2.50
N SER A 55 13.51 10.50 -2.61
CA SER A 55 14.77 11.07 -3.04
C SER A 55 15.13 12.29 -2.19
N PHE A 56 16.33 12.81 -2.38
CA PHE A 56 16.73 14.11 -1.88
C PHE A 56 16.70 15.12 -3.03
N ALA A 57 16.47 16.39 -2.71
CA ALA A 57 16.65 17.48 -3.68
C ALA A 57 18.07 17.44 -4.29
N SER A 58 18.16 17.65 -5.60
CA SER A 58 19.38 17.48 -6.41
C SER A 58 20.60 18.23 -5.86
N ILE A 59 21.77 17.57 -5.96
CA ILE A 59 23.08 18.15 -5.71
C ILE A 59 23.45 19.25 -6.72
N GLU A 60 22.77 19.38 -7.87
CA GLU A 60 23.06 20.44 -8.86
C GLU A 60 22.79 21.86 -8.31
N THR A 61 22.01 22.00 -7.24
CA THR A 61 21.85 23.25 -6.47
C THR A 61 23.06 23.55 -5.55
N MET A 62 24.02 22.63 -5.42
CA MET A 62 25.21 22.79 -4.55
C MET A 62 26.30 23.69 -5.13
N ASN A 63 26.35 23.88 -6.45
CA ASN A 63 27.35 24.79 -7.03
C ASN A 63 27.00 26.28 -6.81
N SER A 64 25.84 26.59 -6.23
CA SER A 64 25.36 27.96 -6.07
C SER A 64 24.90 28.36 -4.67
N ARG A 65 24.95 27.48 -3.65
CA ARG A 65 24.54 27.84 -2.27
C ARG A 65 25.40 27.22 -1.16
N ALA A 66 25.57 28.01 -0.11
CA ALA A 66 26.48 27.81 1.02
C ALA A 66 26.22 26.52 1.82
N ALA A 67 27.28 26.03 2.47
CA ALA A 67 27.44 24.74 3.16
C ALA A 67 26.48 24.42 4.34
N ASN A 68 25.35 25.13 4.49
CA ASN A 68 24.40 24.99 5.61
C ASN A 68 22.95 24.64 5.19
N GLU A 69 22.66 24.34 3.92
CA GLU A 69 21.31 23.92 3.53
C GLU A 69 21.04 22.45 3.89
N THR A 70 20.04 22.22 4.74
CA THR A 70 19.52 20.89 5.07
C THR A 70 18.89 20.23 3.84
N PHE A 71 19.31 19.01 3.51
CA PHE A 71 18.71 18.21 2.44
C PHE A 71 17.23 17.96 2.71
N SER A 72 16.34 18.51 1.87
CA SER A 72 14.93 18.18 1.95
C SER A 72 14.67 16.84 1.25
N VAL A 73 14.05 15.92 1.99
CA VAL A 73 13.49 14.69 1.42
C VAL A 73 12.30 15.08 0.56
N GLN A 74 12.25 14.53 -0.66
CA GLN A 74 11.18 14.74 -1.62
C GLN A 74 10.69 13.40 -2.15
N THR A 75 9.41 13.32 -2.47
CA THR A 75 8.80 12.18 -3.13
C THR A 75 8.52 12.48 -4.60
N LYS A 76 8.79 11.52 -5.48
CA LYS A 76 8.32 11.54 -6.87
C LYS A 76 7.32 10.40 -7.10
N LEU A 77 6.16 10.70 -7.67
CA LEU A 77 5.21 9.67 -8.09
C LEU A 77 5.80 8.87 -9.26
N THR A 78 5.88 7.55 -9.11
CA THR A 78 6.45 6.65 -10.11
C THR A 78 5.44 5.70 -10.72
N ASN A 79 4.35 5.41 -10.02
CA ASN A 79 3.30 4.53 -10.51
C ASN A 79 1.99 4.77 -9.75
N THR A 80 0.86 4.48 -10.39
CA THR A 80 -0.48 4.55 -9.78
C THR A 80 -1.28 3.31 -10.18
N LEU A 81 -1.79 2.57 -9.19
CA LEU A 81 -2.71 1.46 -9.39
C LEU A 81 -4.15 1.95 -9.19
N GLN A 82 -4.99 1.82 -10.21
CA GLN A 82 -6.41 2.13 -10.08
C GLN A 82 -7.12 1.02 -9.31
N THR A 83 -7.94 1.41 -8.34
CA THR A 83 -8.69 0.51 -7.43
C THR A 83 -10.19 0.71 -7.50
N ASP A 84 -10.65 1.58 -8.41
CA ASP A 84 -12.07 1.85 -8.62
C ASP A 84 -12.91 0.58 -8.78
N PRO A 85 -14.12 0.55 -8.19
CA PRO A 85 -14.77 1.66 -7.47
C PRO A 85 -14.37 1.79 -5.99
N HIS A 86 -13.39 1.03 -5.50
CA HIS A 86 -13.15 0.85 -4.08
C HIS A 86 -11.94 1.62 -3.59
N ALA A 87 -12.12 2.44 -2.53
CA ALA A 87 -11.00 3.06 -1.84
C ALA A 87 -10.10 2.01 -1.16
N THR A 88 -8.80 2.27 -1.10
CA THR A 88 -7.87 1.43 -0.32
C THR A 88 -7.76 1.96 1.10
N MET A 89 -8.32 1.25 2.07
CA MET A 89 -8.51 1.74 3.43
C MET A 89 -7.50 1.17 4.43
N ASN A 90 -6.92 0.02 4.12
CA ASN A 90 -5.77 -0.52 4.81
C ASN A 90 -4.93 -1.32 3.82
N MET A 91 -3.66 -1.54 4.16
CA MET A 91 -2.81 -2.40 3.35
C MET A 91 -1.68 -3.00 4.18
N ASP A 92 -1.12 -4.08 3.66
CA ASP A 92 0.13 -4.64 4.13
C ASP A 92 0.99 -5.09 2.95
N CYS A 93 2.30 -4.96 3.12
CA CYS A 93 3.26 -5.33 2.09
C CYS A 93 4.41 -6.11 2.70
N VAL A 94 4.87 -7.14 2.00
CA VAL A 94 5.94 -8.04 2.44
C VAL A 94 6.84 -8.41 1.28
N LEU A 95 8.14 -8.55 1.55
CA LEU A 95 9.14 -9.01 0.60
C LEU A 95 8.88 -10.47 0.19
N LEU A 96 9.14 -10.79 -1.07
CA LEU A 96 9.24 -12.15 -1.57
C LEU A 96 10.67 -12.42 -2.07
N GLY A 97 11.32 -13.44 -1.52
CA GLY A 97 12.70 -13.75 -1.86
C GLY A 97 13.66 -12.68 -1.32
N THR A 98 14.54 -12.15 -2.17
CA THR A 98 15.59 -11.21 -1.76
C THR A 98 15.28 -9.77 -2.19
N PRO A 99 15.73 -8.75 -1.44
CA PRO A 99 15.43 -7.34 -1.72
C PRO A 99 15.84 -6.86 -3.11
N GLU A 100 16.90 -7.44 -3.67
CA GLU A 100 17.49 -7.05 -4.97
C GLU A 100 16.54 -7.36 -6.14
N LEU A 101 15.70 -8.39 -5.99
CA LEU A 101 14.70 -8.75 -7.00
C LEU A 101 13.55 -7.75 -7.07
N GLY A 102 13.32 -6.97 -6.01
CA GLY A 102 12.21 -6.04 -5.93
C GLY A 102 10.84 -6.72 -6.03
N THR A 103 10.73 -7.98 -5.62
CA THR A 103 9.48 -8.74 -5.62
C THR A 103 8.82 -8.63 -4.24
N TYR A 104 7.60 -8.12 -4.22
CA TYR A 104 6.81 -7.88 -3.02
C TYR A 104 5.38 -8.35 -3.25
N LEU A 105 4.74 -8.85 -2.21
CA LEU A 105 3.29 -8.97 -2.15
C LEU A 105 2.70 -7.76 -1.46
N LEU A 106 1.61 -7.26 -2.03
CA LEU A 106 0.79 -6.20 -1.46
C LEU A 106 -0.62 -6.75 -1.31
N ALA A 107 -1.19 -6.63 -0.13
CA ALA A 107 -2.60 -6.88 0.14
C ALA A 107 -3.25 -5.54 0.46
N ALA A 108 -4.22 -5.14 -0.36
CA ALA A 108 -4.96 -3.89 -0.24
C ALA A 108 -6.39 -4.19 0.20
N GLY A 109 -6.79 -3.63 1.33
CA GLY A 109 -8.12 -3.74 1.88
C GLY A 109 -9.05 -2.67 1.36
N HIS A 110 -10.22 -3.12 0.93
CA HIS A 110 -11.30 -2.32 0.39
C HIS A 110 -12.54 -2.45 1.29
N ASP A 111 -13.73 -2.35 0.71
CA ASP A 111 -15.02 -2.66 1.35
C ASP A 111 -15.06 -4.14 1.79
N GLU A 112 -15.84 -5.01 1.15
CA GLU A 112 -15.84 -6.45 1.45
C GLU A 112 -14.58 -7.18 0.96
N TYR A 113 -13.78 -6.57 0.10
CA TYR A 113 -12.71 -7.24 -0.62
C TYR A 113 -11.31 -6.94 -0.09
N CYS A 114 -10.40 -7.89 -0.33
CA CYS A 114 -8.97 -7.64 -0.34
C CYS A 114 -8.37 -8.01 -1.70
N ASP A 115 -7.72 -7.05 -2.34
CA ASP A 115 -6.98 -7.28 -3.58
C ASP A 115 -5.52 -7.60 -3.27
N ILE A 116 -5.02 -8.66 -3.92
CA ILE A 116 -3.64 -9.07 -3.82
C ILE A 116 -2.91 -8.66 -5.09
N TYR A 117 -1.76 -8.02 -4.91
CA TYR A 117 -0.87 -7.59 -5.97
C TYR A 117 0.53 -8.16 -5.75
N GLU A 118 1.24 -8.39 -6.84
CA GLU A 118 2.65 -8.79 -6.83
C GLU A 118 3.46 -7.81 -7.66
N SER A 119 4.59 -7.35 -7.13
CA SER A 119 5.55 -6.57 -7.91
C SER A 119 6.45 -7.48 -8.73
N TYR A 120 6.90 -6.96 -9.87
CA TYR A 120 7.71 -7.70 -10.85
C TYR A 120 9.11 -7.09 -11.00
N GLY A 121 9.64 -6.59 -9.87
CA GLY A 121 10.96 -5.99 -9.78
C GLY A 121 10.99 -4.50 -10.07
N PHE A 122 12.20 -3.94 -9.93
CA PHE A 122 12.45 -2.53 -10.19
C PHE A 122 12.58 -2.26 -11.69
N SER A 123 12.06 -1.11 -12.12
CA SER A 123 12.23 -0.63 -13.49
C SER A 123 12.57 0.86 -13.50
N LEU A 124 12.95 1.38 -14.65
CA LEU A 124 13.07 2.83 -14.84
C LEU A 124 11.76 3.38 -15.40
N THR A 125 11.33 4.54 -14.93
CA THR A 125 10.23 5.29 -15.57
C THR A 125 10.67 5.75 -16.96
N GLU A 126 9.71 5.87 -17.87
CA GLU A 126 9.95 6.57 -19.12
C GLU A 126 10.28 8.04 -18.81
N ALA A 127 11.33 8.54 -19.45
CA ALA A 127 11.81 9.90 -19.27
C ALA A 127 11.20 10.77 -20.37
N ASP A 128 10.48 11.83 -19.98
CA ASP A 128 10.19 12.93 -20.89
C ASP A 128 11.50 13.63 -21.30
N LYS A 129 11.47 14.37 -22.42
CA LYS A 129 12.67 14.89 -23.12
C LYS A 129 13.66 15.69 -22.25
N ASP A 130 13.24 16.14 -21.06
CA ASP A 130 14.05 16.94 -20.14
C ASP A 130 14.18 16.35 -18.71
N GLU A 131 13.62 15.15 -18.43
CA GLU A 131 13.64 14.57 -17.08
C GLU A 131 14.47 13.29 -16.99
N LYS A 132 15.27 13.12 -15.93
CA LYS A 132 16.02 11.87 -15.72
C LYS A 132 15.07 10.73 -15.32
N PRO A 133 15.26 9.51 -15.86
CA PRO A 133 14.44 8.36 -15.48
C PRO A 133 14.58 8.08 -13.98
N SER A 134 13.48 7.67 -13.36
CA SER A 134 13.40 7.42 -11.92
C SER A 134 13.19 5.93 -11.64
N LEU A 135 13.68 5.45 -10.50
CA LEU A 135 13.49 4.06 -10.09
C LEU A 135 12.02 3.82 -9.70
N ALA A 136 11.31 3.03 -10.48
CA ALA A 136 9.93 2.62 -10.23
C ALA A 136 9.85 1.23 -9.62
N LEU A 137 8.79 0.99 -8.86
CA LEU A 137 8.36 -0.33 -8.41
C LEU A 137 6.90 -0.50 -8.80
N ASN A 138 6.64 -1.45 -9.71
CA ASN A 138 5.31 -1.64 -10.27
C ASN A 138 4.68 -2.92 -9.72
N PHE A 139 3.35 -2.90 -9.61
CA PHE A 139 2.56 -4.00 -9.08
C PHE A 139 1.50 -4.44 -10.08
N LYS A 140 1.16 -5.71 -10.06
CA LYS A 140 0.07 -6.28 -10.84
C LYS A 140 -0.88 -7.02 -9.92
N LYS A 141 -2.18 -6.79 -10.07
CA LYS A 141 -3.21 -7.56 -9.36
C LYS A 141 -3.14 -9.02 -9.80
N ILE A 142 -3.08 -9.93 -8.82
CA ILE A 142 -3.00 -11.38 -9.06
C ILE A 142 -4.27 -12.10 -8.62
N SER A 143 -4.96 -11.62 -7.58
CA SER A 143 -6.18 -12.23 -7.05
C SER A 143 -7.01 -11.22 -6.23
N ARG A 144 -8.24 -11.62 -5.90
CA ARG A 144 -9.17 -10.93 -5.01
C ARG A 144 -9.80 -11.97 -4.09
N ILE A 145 -9.98 -11.62 -2.82
CA ILE A 145 -10.72 -12.42 -1.83
C ILE A 145 -11.84 -11.60 -1.21
N THR A 146 -12.90 -12.28 -0.78
CA THR A 146 -13.94 -11.71 0.07
C THR A 146 -13.48 -11.82 1.52
N SER A 147 -13.18 -10.69 2.13
CA SER A 147 -12.59 -10.57 3.46
C SER A 147 -13.61 -10.30 4.57
N ASP A 148 -14.82 -9.88 4.18
CA ASP A 148 -15.95 -9.56 5.03
C ASP A 148 -17.24 -10.06 4.38
N GLU A 149 -18.07 -10.77 5.14
CA GLU A 149 -19.32 -11.37 4.66
C GLU A 149 -20.56 -10.75 5.34
N LYS A 150 -20.42 -9.55 5.93
CA LYS A 150 -21.52 -8.85 6.55
C LYS A 150 -22.55 -8.47 5.47
N PRO A 151 -23.86 -8.72 5.69
CA PRO A 151 -24.89 -8.39 4.70
C PRO A 151 -24.99 -6.90 4.37
N ASP A 152 -24.79 -6.04 5.37
CA ASP A 152 -24.98 -4.60 5.26
C ASP A 152 -23.69 -3.84 5.59
N ASN A 153 -23.23 -3.03 4.64
CA ASN A 153 -22.00 -2.23 4.71
C ASN A 153 -20.79 -3.07 5.13
N PRO A 154 -20.42 -4.11 4.34
CA PRO A 154 -19.25 -4.92 4.61
C PRO A 154 -17.98 -4.07 4.48
N TYR A 155 -17.01 -4.34 5.35
CA TYR A 155 -15.80 -3.50 5.41
C TYR A 155 -14.62 -4.23 6.07
N GLN A 156 -13.53 -4.35 5.33
CA GLN A 156 -12.28 -4.89 5.86
C GLN A 156 -11.62 -3.89 6.81
N LYS A 157 -11.49 -4.25 8.08
CA LYS A 157 -10.83 -3.43 9.10
C LYS A 157 -9.32 -3.57 9.13
N THR A 158 -8.79 -4.75 8.77
CA THR A 158 -7.36 -5.02 8.83
C THR A 158 -6.92 -6.10 7.86
N VAL A 159 -5.66 -6.00 7.43
CA VAL A 159 -4.95 -7.03 6.66
C VAL A 159 -3.49 -7.08 7.12
N ARG A 160 -2.93 -8.28 7.32
CA ARG A 160 -1.52 -8.48 7.69
C ARG A 160 -0.94 -9.77 7.10
N PHE A 161 0.26 -9.69 6.55
CA PHE A 161 1.05 -10.87 6.19
C PHE A 161 1.79 -11.44 7.40
N ASP A 162 1.92 -12.76 7.42
CA ASP A 162 2.89 -13.47 8.25
C ASP A 162 4.32 -13.03 7.90
N ARG A 163 5.13 -12.83 8.94
CA ARG A 163 6.55 -12.44 8.86
C ARG A 163 7.46 -13.40 9.64
N SER A 164 6.95 -14.59 9.98
CA SER A 164 7.71 -15.62 10.69
C SER A 164 8.93 -16.12 9.91
N SER A 165 8.90 -16.02 8.58
CA SER A 165 10.02 -16.36 7.69
C SER A 165 10.21 -15.22 6.68
N GLU A 166 11.35 -14.55 6.75
CA GLU A 166 11.68 -13.42 5.87
C GLU A 166 11.67 -13.87 4.40
N GLY A 167 11.06 -13.05 3.53
CA GLY A 167 10.93 -13.34 2.11
C GLY A 167 9.98 -14.49 1.75
N GLN A 168 9.38 -15.16 2.74
CA GLN A 168 8.55 -16.35 2.54
C GLN A 168 7.28 -16.31 3.41
N PRO A 169 6.40 -15.30 3.23
CA PRO A 169 5.13 -15.23 3.93
C PRO A 169 4.27 -16.45 3.59
N LYS A 170 3.81 -17.18 4.62
CA LYS A 170 2.97 -18.38 4.43
C LYS A 170 1.48 -18.07 4.55
N LYS A 171 1.13 -17.09 5.38
CA LYS A 171 -0.26 -16.75 5.72
C LYS A 171 -0.54 -15.28 5.51
N LEU A 172 -1.78 -14.99 5.13
CA LEU A 172 -2.39 -13.66 5.15
C LEU A 172 -3.54 -13.69 6.13
N PHE A 173 -3.69 -12.64 6.94
CA PHE A 173 -4.76 -12.49 7.91
C PHE A 173 -5.59 -11.28 7.51
N THR A 174 -6.91 -11.45 7.37
CA THR A 174 -7.86 -10.34 7.18
C THR A 174 -8.84 -10.31 8.35
N GLY A 175 -9.35 -9.12 8.69
CA GLY A 175 -10.39 -8.97 9.70
C GLY A 175 -11.51 -8.07 9.20
N GLY A 176 -12.73 -8.60 9.17
CA GLY A 176 -13.93 -7.90 8.73
C GLY A 176 -14.69 -7.18 9.84
N ALA A 177 -15.61 -6.31 9.45
CA ALA A 177 -16.70 -5.80 10.26
C ALA A 177 -17.75 -6.87 10.65
N ASP A 178 -17.77 -8.02 9.98
CA ASP A 178 -18.51 -9.22 10.39
C ASP A 178 -18.00 -9.90 11.67
N GLY A 179 -16.89 -9.42 12.25
CA GLY A 179 -16.33 -9.95 13.50
C GLY A 179 -15.47 -11.20 13.32
N CYS A 180 -15.10 -11.53 12.08
CA CYS A 180 -14.28 -12.70 11.75
C CYS A 180 -12.84 -12.28 11.41
N ILE A 181 -11.88 -13.04 11.93
CA ILE A 181 -10.52 -13.08 11.37
C ILE A 181 -10.42 -14.28 10.44
N ARG A 182 -10.06 -14.04 9.18
CA ARG A 182 -9.84 -15.09 8.17
C ARG A 182 -8.37 -15.27 7.90
N ILE A 183 -7.95 -16.52 7.75
CA ILE A 183 -6.57 -16.92 7.47
C ILE A 183 -6.50 -17.51 6.07
N TRP A 184 -5.61 -17.00 5.24
CA TRP A 184 -5.46 -17.37 3.84
C TRP A 184 -4.08 -17.96 3.56
N ASP A 185 -4.02 -18.92 2.64
CA ASP A 185 -2.76 -19.49 2.17
C ASP A 185 -2.16 -18.57 1.09
N VAL A 186 -0.96 -18.05 1.34
CA VAL A 186 -0.32 -17.10 0.42
C VAL A 186 0.07 -17.76 -0.90
N GLU A 187 0.45 -19.03 -0.90
CA GLU A 187 0.81 -19.74 -2.13
C GLU A 187 -0.44 -19.97 -3.00
N ALA A 188 -1.56 -20.33 -2.38
CA ALA A 188 -2.85 -20.47 -3.08
C ALA A 188 -3.32 -19.13 -3.68
N LEU A 189 -3.16 -18.02 -2.95
CA LEU A 189 -3.51 -16.67 -3.44
C LEU A 189 -2.69 -16.24 -4.66
N ARG A 190 -1.46 -16.74 -4.78
CA ARG A 190 -0.54 -16.42 -5.89
C ARG A 190 -0.72 -17.31 -7.11
N LYS A 191 -1.08 -18.57 -6.90
CA LYS A 191 -1.39 -19.49 -8.00
C LYS A 191 -2.68 -19.01 -8.66
N LYS A 192 -2.62 -18.65 -9.95
CA LYS A 192 -3.77 -18.26 -10.80
C LYS A 192 -4.71 -19.43 -11.06
N VAL A 193 -5.20 -20.08 -10.00
CA VAL A 193 -6.31 -21.02 -10.12
C VAL A 193 -7.52 -20.19 -10.53
N ASN A 194 -8.34 -20.70 -11.44
CA ASN A 194 -9.52 -20.01 -11.95
C ASN A 194 -10.53 -19.87 -10.79
N THR A 195 -10.47 -18.78 -10.03
CA THR A 195 -11.08 -18.66 -8.70
C THR A 195 -12.26 -17.71 -8.73
N ALA A 196 -13.44 -18.28 -8.95
CA ALA A 196 -14.68 -17.59 -8.55
C ALA A 196 -14.80 -17.55 -7.01
N PHE A 197 -14.15 -18.45 -6.26
CA PHE A 197 -14.24 -18.50 -4.79
C PHE A 197 -12.96 -19.10 -4.18
N LEU A 198 -12.00 -18.26 -3.79
CA LEU A 198 -11.01 -18.70 -2.80
C LEU A 198 -11.67 -18.60 -1.43
N SER A 199 -11.74 -19.72 -0.70
CA SER A 199 -12.21 -19.75 0.68
C SER A 199 -11.03 -19.55 1.63
N SER A 200 -11.32 -19.00 2.81
CA SER A 200 -10.37 -18.96 3.91
C SER A 200 -9.98 -20.41 4.29
N MET A 201 -8.75 -20.61 4.76
CA MET A 201 -8.34 -21.90 5.33
C MET A 201 -8.96 -22.11 6.71
N PHE A 202 -9.05 -21.02 7.49
CA PHE A 202 -9.56 -21.01 8.85
C PHE A 202 -10.23 -19.67 9.13
N GLU A 203 -11.26 -19.72 9.96
CA GLU A 203 -11.96 -18.54 10.47
C GLU A 203 -12.00 -18.57 11.99
N VAL A 204 -11.72 -17.42 12.59
CA VAL A 204 -11.78 -17.21 14.03
C VAL A 204 -12.86 -16.18 14.31
N PHE A 205 -13.89 -16.59 15.05
CA PHE A 205 -15.02 -15.75 15.43
C PHE A 205 -14.83 -15.19 16.83
N PHE A 206 -14.92 -13.87 16.97
CA PHE A 206 -14.96 -13.22 18.27
C PHE A 206 -16.41 -12.94 18.66
N LYS A 207 -17.00 -13.82 19.47
CA LYS A 207 -18.29 -13.53 20.11
C LYS A 207 -18.06 -12.47 21.17
N HIS A 208 -18.68 -11.30 21.02
CA HIS A 208 -18.80 -10.38 22.14
C HIS A 208 -19.72 -11.04 23.18
N GLY A 209 -19.23 -11.19 24.40
CA GLY A 209 -20.05 -11.59 25.54
C GLY A 209 -21.17 -10.57 25.74
N ALA A 210 -22.38 -11.08 25.99
CA ALA A 210 -23.56 -10.28 26.28
C ALA A 210 -23.38 -9.38 27.51
#